data_AF-A0A1A9RTA0-F1
#
_entry.id   AF-A0A1A9RTA0-F1
#
_cell.length_a   1.000
_cell.length_b   1.000
_cell.length_c   1.000
_cell.angle_alpha   90.00
_cell.angle_beta   90.00
_cell.angle_gamma   90.00
#
_symmetry.space_group_name_H-M   'P 1'
#
loop_
_entity.id
_entity.type
_entity.pdbx_description
1 polymer ?
#
loop_
_entity_poly.entity_id
_entity_poly.type
_entity_poly.pdbx_seq_one_letter_code
_entity_poly.pdbx_strand_id
1 'polypeptide(L)'
;MPQCPIKQPAALLPHSGRMVLLDEVLSYDDNNLHAVCTIRPDCILLPDGANALPGWLGLEIMAQGVGAWAGAHALDAGRPVQLGFLLGTRKLHFARPEIPVGTVLDVQINLSWQDNATNMGVFDCTLTCRTPPPGRDDPAPGTLLLSGALNVFSPTSREALDAILGR
;
A
#
# COMPACT_ATOMS: atom_id res chain seq x y z
N MET A 1 16.74 -1.00 -13.15
CA MET A 1 15.64 -0.11 -12.76
C MET A 1 14.35 -0.67 -13.30
N PRO A 2 13.34 -0.99 -12.45
CA PRO A 2 12.02 -1.39 -12.93
C PRO A 2 11.43 -0.30 -13.82
N GLN A 3 11.09 -0.65 -15.05
CA GLN A 3 10.42 0.29 -15.95
C GLN A 3 8.93 0.32 -15.62
N CYS A 4 8.39 1.50 -15.34
CA CYS A 4 6.96 1.68 -15.19
C CYS A 4 6.22 1.62 -16.55
N PRO A 5 5.01 1.05 -16.61
CA PRO A 5 4.30 0.46 -15.48
C PRO A 5 4.82 -0.94 -15.07
N ILE A 6 4.86 -1.19 -13.76
CA ILE A 6 5.20 -2.50 -13.20
C ILE A 6 3.90 -3.29 -12.98
N LYS A 7 3.55 -4.15 -13.94
CA LYS A 7 2.27 -4.89 -14.01
C LYS A 7 2.10 -6.01 -12.97
N GLN A 8 3.16 -6.36 -12.24
CA GLN A 8 3.14 -7.40 -11.20
C GLN A 8 4.08 -6.97 -10.07
N PRO A 9 3.64 -6.08 -9.16
CA PRO A 9 4.50 -5.49 -8.16
C PRO A 9 4.88 -6.44 -7.01
N ALA A 10 4.56 -7.74 -7.10
CA ALA A 10 4.92 -8.74 -6.10
C ALA A 10 6.43 -8.77 -5.80
N ALA A 11 7.28 -8.56 -6.80
CA ALA A 11 8.73 -8.49 -6.62
C ALA A 11 9.21 -7.25 -5.83
N LEU A 12 8.34 -6.25 -5.63
CA LEU A 12 8.60 -5.06 -4.82
C LEU A 12 8.21 -5.24 -3.35
N LEU A 13 7.54 -6.35 -3.02
CA LEU A 13 6.92 -6.55 -1.71
C LEU A 13 7.49 -7.79 -1.03
N PRO A 14 7.61 -7.79 0.31
CA PRO A 14 7.89 -9.01 1.07
C PRO A 14 6.66 -9.93 1.17
N HIS A 15 5.46 -9.41 0.88
CA HIS A 15 4.21 -10.16 0.81
C HIS A 15 4.24 -11.16 -0.36
N SER A 16 3.44 -12.23 -0.26
CA SER A 16 3.37 -13.24 -1.31
C SER A 16 1.95 -13.80 -1.49
N GLY A 17 1.72 -14.45 -2.63
CA GLY A 17 0.44 -15.06 -2.96
C GLY A 17 -0.72 -14.06 -2.93
N ARG A 18 -1.84 -14.46 -2.33
CA ARG A 18 -3.05 -13.64 -2.21
C ARG A 18 -2.92 -12.39 -1.33
N MET A 19 -1.80 -12.26 -0.58
CA MET A 19 -1.54 -11.08 0.24
C MET A 19 -0.88 -9.94 -0.55
N VAL A 20 -0.50 -10.15 -1.81
CA VAL A 20 -0.11 -9.05 -2.70
C VAL A 20 -1.39 -8.39 -3.23
N LEU A 21 -1.72 -7.21 -2.72
CA LEU A 21 -3.00 -6.54 -3.01
C LEU A 21 -2.90 -5.56 -4.19
N LEU A 22 -1.69 -5.05 -4.47
CA LEU A 22 -1.45 -4.12 -5.57
C LEU A 22 -1.43 -4.87 -6.90
N ASP A 23 -2.14 -4.31 -7.88
CA ASP A 23 -2.20 -4.84 -9.24
C ASP A 23 -1.03 -4.33 -10.08
N GLU A 24 -0.71 -3.04 -9.95
CA GLU A 24 0.22 -2.35 -10.82
C GLU A 24 0.82 -1.13 -10.11
N VAL A 25 2.09 -0.84 -10.36
CA VAL A 25 2.71 0.46 -10.04
C VAL A 25 2.86 1.25 -11.34
N LEU A 26 2.11 2.35 -11.44
CA LEU A 26 2.06 3.20 -12.63
C LEU A 26 3.25 4.14 -12.73
N SER A 27 3.69 4.68 -11.60
CA SER A 27 4.86 5.56 -11.50
C SER A 27 5.39 5.59 -10.09
N TYR A 28 6.68 5.87 -9.94
CA TYR A 28 7.28 6.24 -8.68
C TYR A 28 8.47 7.17 -8.93
N ASP A 29 8.82 7.96 -7.93
CA ASP A 29 10.00 8.82 -7.89
C ASP A 29 10.58 8.82 -6.47
N ASP A 30 11.59 9.67 -6.23
CA ASP A 30 12.29 9.82 -4.96
C ASP A 30 11.38 10.09 -3.75
N ASN A 31 10.14 10.53 -3.96
CA ASN A 31 9.21 10.87 -2.88
C ASN A 31 7.80 10.27 -3.07
N ASN A 32 7.42 9.83 -4.26
CA ASN A 32 6.05 9.45 -4.58
C ASN A 32 5.94 8.05 -5.16
N LEU A 33 4.78 7.43 -4.97
CA LEU A 33 4.35 6.25 -5.73
C LEU A 33 2.86 6.32 -6.05
N HIS A 34 2.52 5.92 -7.28
CA HIS A 34 1.17 5.71 -7.76
C HIS A 34 0.98 4.24 -8.11
N ALA A 35 0.12 3.53 -7.37
CA ALA A 35 -0.30 2.18 -7.69
C ALA A 35 -1.80 2.06 -7.93
N VAL A 36 -2.19 0.91 -8.50
CA VAL A 36 -3.58 0.50 -8.70
C VAL A 36 -3.88 -0.74 -7.88
N CYS A 37 -5.06 -0.81 -7.29
CA CYS A 37 -5.56 -1.98 -6.58
C CYS A 37 -7.05 -2.19 -6.88
N THR A 38 -7.44 -3.42 -7.18
CA THR A 38 -8.85 -3.80 -7.39
C THR A 38 -9.37 -4.55 -6.18
N ILE A 39 -10.48 -4.08 -5.60
CA ILE A 39 -11.19 -4.82 -4.54
C ILE A 39 -11.94 -5.99 -5.17
N ARG A 40 -11.27 -7.14 -5.31
CA ARG A 40 -11.87 -8.33 -5.92
C ARG A 40 -12.77 -9.10 -4.95
N PRO A 41 -13.74 -9.89 -5.45
CA PRO A 41 -14.55 -10.77 -4.59
C PRO A 41 -13.73 -11.79 -3.81
N ASP A 42 -12.53 -12.14 -4.29
CA ASP A 42 -11.60 -13.06 -3.64
C ASP A 42 -10.45 -12.34 -2.89
N CYS A 43 -10.59 -11.04 -2.63
CA CYS A 43 -9.64 -10.30 -1.79
C CYS A 43 -9.53 -10.97 -0.41
N ILE A 44 -8.29 -11.27 0.03
CA ILE A 44 -8.06 -11.98 1.30
C ILE A 44 -8.48 -11.17 2.53
N LEU A 45 -8.60 -9.85 2.41
CA LEU A 45 -9.06 -8.97 3.49
C LEU A 45 -10.58 -8.88 3.58
N LEU A 46 -11.32 -9.39 2.58
CA LEU A 46 -12.78 -9.31 2.56
C LEU A 46 -13.36 -10.27 3.61
N PRO A 47 -14.23 -9.81 4.53
CA PRO A 47 -14.91 -10.70 5.45
C PRO A 47 -15.77 -11.74 4.71
N ASP A 48 -15.92 -12.94 5.29
CA ASP A 48 -16.69 -14.02 4.67
C ASP A 48 -18.11 -13.58 4.31
N GLY A 49 -18.47 -13.70 3.02
CA GLY A 49 -19.77 -13.32 2.49
C GLY A 49 -20.02 -11.82 2.33
N ALA A 50 -19.04 -10.95 2.60
CA ALA A 50 -19.18 -9.51 2.41
C ALA A 50 -19.11 -9.11 0.92
N ASN A 51 -19.79 -8.02 0.57
CA ASN A 51 -19.76 -7.42 -0.77
C ASN A 51 -19.03 -6.05 -0.80
N ALA A 52 -18.41 -5.67 0.31
CA ALA A 52 -17.63 -4.47 0.46
C ALA A 52 -16.51 -4.70 1.47
N LEU A 53 -15.35 -4.08 1.23
CA LEU A 53 -14.22 -4.07 2.14
C LEU A 53 -14.46 -3.02 3.23
N PRO A 54 -14.44 -3.37 4.53
CA PRO A 54 -14.41 -2.39 5.60
C PRO A 54 -13.29 -1.36 5.39
N GLY A 55 -13.62 -0.06 5.48
CA GLY A 55 -12.71 1.02 5.09
C GLY A 55 -11.38 1.01 5.84
N TRP A 56 -11.37 0.57 7.10
CA TRP A 56 -10.16 0.42 7.92
C TRP A 56 -9.17 -0.61 7.38
N LEU A 57 -9.61 -1.62 6.61
CA LEU A 57 -8.74 -2.57 5.93
C LEU A 57 -8.04 -1.96 4.70
N GLY A 58 -8.49 -0.81 4.22
CA GLY A 58 -7.75 -0.03 3.22
C GLY A 58 -6.39 0.45 3.72
N LEU A 59 -6.16 0.45 5.04
CA LEU A 59 -4.85 0.75 5.63
C LEU A 59 -3.75 -0.20 5.13
N GLU A 60 -4.06 -1.49 4.98
CA GLU A 60 -3.11 -2.49 4.48
C GLU A 60 -2.73 -2.20 3.02
N ILE A 61 -3.69 -1.74 2.20
CA ILE A 61 -3.44 -1.37 0.80
C ILE A 61 -2.50 -0.16 0.73
N MET A 62 -2.70 0.86 1.57
CA MET A 62 -1.77 2.00 1.67
C MET A 62 -0.39 1.56 2.17
N ALA A 63 -0.32 0.68 3.17
CA ALA A 63 0.94 0.15 3.70
C ALA A 63 1.72 -0.63 2.63
N GLN A 64 1.04 -1.42 1.79
CA GLN A 64 1.69 -2.06 0.64
C GLN A 64 2.11 -1.06 -0.43
N GLY A 65 1.40 0.06 -0.62
CA GLY A 65 1.88 1.17 -1.44
C GLY A 65 3.23 1.70 -0.96
N VAL A 66 3.38 1.93 0.34
CA VAL A 66 4.66 2.32 0.96
C VAL A 66 5.73 1.24 0.77
N GLY A 67 5.36 -0.03 0.98
CA GLY A 67 6.26 -1.17 0.78
C GLY A 67 6.76 -1.27 -0.67
N ALA A 68 5.88 -1.05 -1.65
CA ALA A 68 6.24 -1.06 -3.07
C ALA A 68 7.19 0.10 -3.42
N TRP A 69 7.00 1.27 -2.81
CA TRP A 69 7.90 2.42 -3.01
C TRP A 69 9.30 2.11 -2.47
N ALA A 70 9.38 1.58 -1.26
CA ALA A 70 10.66 1.17 -0.65
C ALA A 70 11.31 0.02 -1.43
N GLY A 71 10.51 -0.95 -1.90
CA GLY A 71 10.98 -2.07 -2.70
C GLY A 71 11.54 -1.65 -4.06
N ALA A 72 10.86 -0.73 -4.77
CA ALA A 72 11.35 -0.18 -6.03
C ALA A 72 12.73 0.49 -5.86
N HIS A 73 12.88 1.33 -4.84
CA HIS A 73 14.17 1.98 -4.52
C HIS A 73 15.26 0.98 -4.11
N ALA A 74 14.91 -0.10 -3.40
CA ALA A 74 15.86 -1.15 -3.08
C ALA A 74 16.38 -1.82 -4.36
N LEU A 75 15.48 -2.20 -5.27
CA LEU A 75 15.85 -2.83 -6.54
C LEU A 75 16.63 -1.90 -7.47
N ASP A 76 16.30 -0.61 -7.51
CA ASP A 76 17.06 0.40 -8.26
C ASP A 76 18.51 0.50 -7.76
N ALA A 77 18.70 0.38 -6.45
CA ALA A 77 20.02 0.36 -5.83
C ALA A 77 20.70 -1.02 -5.84
N GLY A 78 20.13 -2.02 -6.53
CA GLY A 78 20.66 -3.39 -6.58
C GLY A 78 20.63 -4.13 -5.24
N ARG A 79 19.75 -3.70 -4.31
CA ARG A 79 19.56 -4.30 -2.99
C ARG A 79 18.29 -5.15 -2.95
N PRO A 80 18.24 -6.20 -2.11
CA PRO A 80 17.02 -6.99 -1.94
C PRO A 80 15.92 -6.18 -1.24
N VAL A 81 14.66 -6.48 -1.57
CA VAL A 81 13.48 -5.97 -0.85
C VAL A 81 13.57 -6.38 0.62
N GLN A 82 13.28 -5.43 1.51
CA GLN A 82 13.35 -5.60 2.97
C GLN A 82 11.97 -5.72 3.60
N LEU A 83 11.93 -6.30 4.79
CA LEU A 83 10.74 -6.31 5.65
C LEU A 83 10.56 -4.91 6.25
N GLY A 84 9.32 -4.41 6.20
CA GLY A 84 8.91 -3.18 6.86
C GLY A 84 7.75 -3.44 7.82
N PHE A 85 7.65 -2.60 8.85
CA PHE A 85 6.64 -2.68 9.90
C PHE A 85 5.85 -1.38 9.93
N LEU A 86 4.53 -1.49 9.94
CA LEU A 86 3.63 -0.38 10.24
C LEU A 86 3.62 -0.16 11.76
N LEU A 87 4.12 0.98 12.22
CA LEU A 87 4.18 1.33 13.65
C LEU A 87 2.91 2.02 14.13
N GLY A 88 2.19 2.69 13.22
CA GLY A 88 0.93 3.35 13.51
C GLY A 88 0.59 4.42 12.49
N THR A 89 -0.54 5.10 12.71
CA THR A 89 -1.06 6.10 11.78
C THR A 89 -1.40 7.41 12.47
N ARG A 90 -1.45 8.51 11.71
CA ARG A 90 -1.96 9.81 12.18
C ARG A 90 -2.95 10.37 11.15
N LYS A 91 -3.90 11.20 11.62
CA LYS A 91 -4.88 11.89 10.77
C LYS A 91 -5.62 10.94 9.81
N LEU A 92 -5.91 9.72 10.25
CA LEU A 92 -6.61 8.74 9.44
C LEU A 92 -8.07 9.18 9.29
N HIS A 93 -8.51 9.34 8.05
CA HIS A 93 -9.85 9.80 7.69
C HIS A 93 -10.48 8.83 6.71
N PHE A 94 -11.61 8.26 7.12
CA PHE A 94 -12.45 7.39 6.31
C PHE A 94 -13.59 8.22 5.75
N ALA A 95 -13.52 8.56 4.47
CA ALA A 95 -14.61 9.29 3.82
C ALA A 95 -15.85 8.41 3.65
N ARG A 96 -15.66 7.08 3.64
CA ARG A 96 -16.72 6.07 3.59
C ARG A 96 -16.41 4.92 4.54
N PRO A 97 -17.44 4.28 5.14
CA PRO A 97 -17.24 3.17 6.05
C PRO A 97 -16.77 1.89 5.33
N GLU A 98 -17.10 1.75 4.05
CA GLU A 98 -16.81 0.55 3.26
C GLU A 98 -16.49 0.92 1.80
N ILE A 99 -15.71 0.06 1.14
CA ILE A 99 -15.32 0.16 -0.26
C ILE A 99 -15.95 -1.02 -1.01
N PRO A 100 -16.91 -0.80 -1.93
CA PRO A 100 -17.59 -1.90 -2.62
C PRO A 100 -16.62 -2.81 -3.39
N VAL A 101 -16.92 -4.11 -3.38
CA VAL A 101 -16.26 -5.08 -4.28
C VAL A 101 -16.48 -4.67 -5.73
N GLY A 102 -15.42 -4.77 -6.53
CA GLY A 102 -15.35 -4.32 -7.92
C GLY A 102 -14.78 -2.92 -8.09
N THR A 103 -14.64 -2.14 -7.01
CA THR A 103 -14.01 -0.81 -7.09
C THR A 103 -12.54 -0.96 -7.45
N VAL A 104 -12.08 -0.18 -8.44
CA VAL A 104 -10.66 -0.01 -8.74
C VAL A 104 -10.17 1.24 -8.05
N LEU A 105 -9.06 1.14 -7.35
CA LEU A 105 -8.47 2.17 -6.50
C LEU A 105 -7.20 2.72 -7.13
N ASP A 106 -7.01 4.03 -6.96
CA ASP A 106 -5.70 4.67 -6.99
C ASP A 106 -5.12 4.70 -5.58
N VAL A 107 -3.87 4.26 -5.46
CA VAL A 107 -3.10 4.20 -4.22
C VAL A 107 -1.93 5.18 -4.33
N GLN A 108 -2.10 6.37 -3.74
CA GLN A 108 -1.06 7.40 -3.78
C GLN A 108 -0.31 7.46 -2.48
N ILE A 109 1.01 7.50 -2.60
CA ILE A 109 1.95 7.54 -1.49
C ILE A 109 2.88 8.72 -1.71
N ASN A 110 3.06 9.55 -0.68
CA ASN A 110 4.01 10.66 -0.68
C ASN A 110 4.84 10.62 0.61
N LEU A 111 6.16 10.48 0.48
CA LEU A 111 7.11 10.54 1.57
C LEU A 111 7.14 11.96 2.15
N SER A 112 6.70 12.11 3.39
CA SER A 112 6.69 13.40 4.08
C SER A 112 7.91 13.60 4.98
N TRP A 113 8.44 12.51 5.53
CA TRP A 113 9.64 12.54 6.36
C TRP A 113 10.32 11.18 6.41
N GLN A 114 11.65 11.18 6.46
CA GLN A 114 12.44 9.98 6.72
C GLN A 114 13.62 10.31 7.63
N ASP A 115 13.99 9.34 8.47
CA ASP A 115 15.27 9.30 9.16
C ASP A 115 16.02 8.03 8.76
N ASN A 116 17.07 8.24 7.98
CA ASN A 116 17.91 7.17 7.45
C ASN A 116 18.81 6.53 8.53
N ALA A 117 19.04 7.19 9.67
CA ALA A 117 19.82 6.61 10.77
C ALA A 117 19.01 5.55 11.53
N THR A 118 17.69 5.75 11.63
CA THR A 118 16.78 4.84 12.33
C THR A 118 15.90 4.01 11.39
N ASN A 119 16.00 4.22 10.07
CA ASN A 119 15.12 3.65 9.05
C ASN A 119 13.62 3.87 9.33
N MET A 120 13.28 5.03 9.90
CA MET A 120 11.90 5.43 10.11
C MET A 120 11.41 6.30 8.96
N GLY A 121 10.14 6.15 8.60
CA GLY A 121 9.50 6.94 7.56
C GLY A 121 8.07 7.32 7.92
N VAL A 122 7.64 8.49 7.43
CA VAL A 122 6.26 8.96 7.47
C VAL A 122 5.81 9.21 6.05
N PHE A 123 4.66 8.64 5.69
CA PHE A 123 4.10 8.73 4.35
C PHE A 123 2.66 9.24 4.41
N ASP A 124 2.38 10.33 3.72
CA ASP A 124 1.01 10.77 3.46
C ASP A 124 0.41 9.93 2.33
N CYS A 125 -0.68 9.23 2.64
CA CYS A 125 -1.26 8.23 1.77
C CYS A 125 -2.73 8.55 1.47
N THR A 126 -3.18 8.25 0.26
CA THR A 126 -4.59 8.32 -0.12
C THR A 126 -5.04 7.12 -0.94
N LEU A 127 -6.30 6.74 -0.77
CA LEU A 127 -7.04 5.85 -1.64
C LEU A 127 -8.19 6.63 -2.28
N THR A 128 -8.21 6.69 -3.61
CA THR A 128 -9.31 7.29 -4.38
C THR A 128 -9.93 6.25 -5.31
N CYS A 129 -11.22 6.38 -5.59
CA CYS A 129 -11.85 5.57 -6.62
C CYS A 129 -11.28 5.94 -8.00
N ARG A 130 -10.67 5.00 -8.69
CA ARG A 130 -10.30 5.12 -10.10
C ARG A 130 -11.50 4.80 -10.99
N THR A 131 -12.12 3.64 -10.73
CA THR A 131 -13.27 3.13 -11.48
C THR A 131 -14.30 2.59 -10.49
N PRO A 132 -15.58 2.97 -10.60
CA PRO A 132 -16.63 2.45 -9.75
C PRO A 132 -16.83 0.93 -9.98
N PRO A 133 -17.45 0.23 -9.02
CA PRO A 133 -17.78 -1.19 -9.20
C PRO A 133 -18.79 -1.39 -10.35
N PRO A 134 -18.75 -2.53 -11.06
CA PRO A 134 -19.67 -2.80 -12.16
C PRO A 134 -21.15 -2.63 -11.76
N GLY A 135 -21.91 -1.93 -12.60
CA GLY A 135 -23.35 -1.71 -12.38
C GLY A 135 -23.69 -0.63 -11.34
N ARG A 136 -22.72 0.16 -10.88
CA ARG A 136 -22.94 1.34 -10.03
C ARG A 136 -22.08 2.51 -10.52
N ASP A 137 -22.56 3.72 -10.26
CA ASP A 137 -21.79 4.96 -10.53
C ASP A 137 -21.12 5.53 -9.26
N ASP A 138 -21.32 4.86 -8.12
CA ASP A 138 -20.83 5.26 -6.80
C ASP A 138 -19.90 4.18 -6.21
N PRO A 139 -18.73 4.54 -5.65
CA PRO A 139 -18.14 5.89 -5.63
C PRO A 139 -17.72 6.38 -7.02
N ALA A 140 -18.00 7.64 -7.36
CA ALA A 140 -17.59 8.21 -8.64
C ALA A 140 -16.05 8.27 -8.75
N PRO A 141 -15.47 8.22 -9.97
CA PRO A 141 -14.03 8.43 -10.17
C PRO A 141 -13.52 9.71 -9.50
N GLY A 142 -12.35 9.62 -8.85
CA GLY A 142 -11.74 10.69 -8.06
C GLY A 142 -12.28 10.84 -6.63
N THR A 143 -13.33 10.09 -6.25
CA THR A 143 -13.85 10.11 -4.87
C THR A 143 -12.77 9.64 -3.90
N LEU A 144 -12.43 10.48 -2.91
CA LEU A 144 -11.59 10.08 -1.79
C LEU A 144 -12.32 9.04 -0.93
N LEU A 145 -11.64 7.95 -0.61
CA LEU A 145 -12.17 6.85 0.19
C LEU A 145 -11.47 6.77 1.55
N LEU A 146 -10.14 6.91 1.54
CA LEU A 146 -9.30 6.86 2.73
C LEU A 146 -8.09 7.79 2.56
N SER A 147 -7.70 8.47 3.62
CA SER A 147 -6.44 9.22 3.67
C SER A 147 -5.83 9.15 5.06
N GLY A 148 -4.51 9.28 5.15
CA GLY A 148 -3.83 9.44 6.44
C GLY A 148 -2.31 9.38 6.30
N ALA A 149 -1.61 9.61 7.40
CA ALA A 149 -0.18 9.45 7.47
C ALA A 149 0.18 8.10 8.11
N LEU A 150 1.03 7.31 7.45
CA LEU A 150 1.54 6.03 7.92
C LEU A 150 2.96 6.22 8.47
N ASN A 151 3.19 5.78 9.70
CA ASN A 151 4.54 5.72 10.28
C ASN A 151 5.05 4.29 10.13
N VAL A 152 6.19 4.13 9.47
CA VAL A 152 6.79 2.84 9.17
C VAL A 152 8.22 2.77 9.66
N PHE A 153 8.72 1.55 9.82
CA PHE A 153 10.09 1.26 10.18
C PHE A 153 10.59 0.01 9.44
N SER A 154 11.85 0.01 9.00
CA SER A 154 12.50 -1.18 8.44
C SER A 154 13.80 -1.50 9.20
N PRO A 155 13.99 -2.72 9.71
CA PRO A 155 15.25 -3.10 10.36
C PRO A 155 16.46 -2.88 9.45
N THR A 156 17.58 -2.47 10.03
CA THR A 156 18.83 -2.20 9.29
C THR A 156 19.63 -3.46 8.98
N SER A 157 19.37 -4.56 9.69
CA SER A 157 20.05 -5.84 9.50
C SER A 157 19.16 -7.03 9.85
N ARG A 158 19.62 -8.23 9.49
CA ARG A 158 18.93 -9.48 9.83
C ARG A 158 18.95 -9.75 11.32
N GLU A 159 20.05 -9.43 12.00
CA GLU A 159 20.16 -9.56 13.46
C GLU A 159 19.16 -8.64 14.17
N ALA A 160 18.99 -7.39 13.69
CA ALA A 160 17.98 -6.48 14.21
C ALA A 160 16.55 -7.00 13.99
N LEU A 161 16.29 -7.61 12.83
CA LEU A 161 15.01 -8.25 12.53
C LEU A 161 14.76 -9.46 13.45
N ASP A 162 15.72 -10.35 13.62
CA ASP A 162 15.59 -11.55 14.47
C ASP A 162 15.34 -11.16 15.94
N ALA A 163 16.03 -10.11 16.43
CA ALA A 163 15.78 -9.55 17.76
C ALA A 163 14.34 -9.03 17.94
N ILE A 164 13.77 -8.36 16.94
CA ILE A 164 12.37 -7.89 16.96
C ILE A 164 11.39 -9.07 16.94
N LEU A 165 11.71 -10.11 16.18
CA LEU A 165 10.89 -11.31 16.03
C LEU A 165 11.04 -12.31 17.19
N GLY A 166 11.97 -12.06 18.12
CA GLY A 166 12.27 -12.97 19.23
C GLY A 166 12.83 -14.32 18.77
N ARG A 167 13.62 -14.32 17.70
CA ARG A 167 14.25 -15.52 17.10
C ARG A 167 15.75 -15.54 17.29
#